data_AF-A0A2Y9BNZ3-F1
#
_entry.id   AF-A0A2Y9BNZ3-F1
#
_cell.length_a   1.000
_cell.length_b   1.000
_cell.length_c   1.000
_cell.angle_alpha   90.00
_cell.angle_beta   90.00
_cell.angle_gamma   90.00
#
_symmetry.space_group_name_H-M   'P 1'
#
loop_
_entity.id
_entity.type
_entity.pdbx_description
1 polymer ?
#
loop_
_entity_poly.entity_id
_entity_poly.type
_entity_poly.pdbx_seq_one_letter_code
_entity_poly.pdbx_strand_id
1 'polypeptide(L)'
;MAAKVLSNFTERYCNLIDASAWATPDGRLARPSLRAMAYRAQQLGYDISVPLLNKWRTAPAANPGGYYLVALSAMFEVSPMIWFDEATFTAELRRLTDLARQRRPTLRQGSQPTVAAD
;
A
#
# COMPACT_ATOMS: atom_id res chain seq x y z
N MET A 1 -8.97 8.37 28.62
CA MET A 1 -7.64 8.09 28.05
C MET A 1 -7.74 8.28 26.55
N ALA A 2 -7.36 9.46 26.04
CA ALA A 2 -7.57 9.83 24.64
C ALA A 2 -6.52 9.12 23.76
N ALA A 3 -6.97 8.31 22.81
CA ALA A 3 -6.11 7.67 21.83
C ALA A 3 -5.42 8.73 20.97
N LYS A 4 -4.20 9.10 21.35
CA LYS A 4 -3.33 10.08 20.68
C LYS A 4 -2.66 9.41 19.48
N VAL A 5 -3.43 8.97 18.49
CA VAL A 5 -2.87 8.18 17.38
C VAL A 5 -3.24 8.68 15.99
N LEU A 6 -3.14 9.99 15.77
CA LEU A 6 -3.22 10.54 14.41
C LEU A 6 -2.06 11.48 14.07
N SER A 7 -1.10 11.71 14.97
CA SER A 7 0.00 12.67 14.73
C SER A 7 0.96 12.28 13.60
N ASN A 8 0.84 11.07 13.04
CA ASN A 8 1.68 10.56 11.95
C ASN A 8 0.89 9.90 10.81
N PHE A 9 -0.40 10.22 10.63
CA PHE A 9 -1.22 9.60 9.57
C PHE A 9 -0.57 9.66 8.18
N THR A 10 -0.13 10.85 7.75
CA THR A 10 0.50 11.04 6.43
C THR A 10 1.75 10.17 6.25
N GLU A 11 2.58 10.07 7.29
CA GLU A 11 3.78 9.22 7.27
C GLU A 11 3.40 7.74 7.13
N ARG A 12 2.49 7.25 7.97
CA ARG A 12 2.01 5.85 7.91
C ARG A 12 1.40 5.53 6.56
N TYR A 13 0.58 6.43 6.04
CA TYR A 13 -0.06 6.30 4.74
C TYR A 13 0.97 6.22 3.60
N CYS A 14 1.98 7.09 3.60
CA CYS A 14 3.06 7.05 2.62
C CYS A 14 3.89 5.76 2.73
N ASN A 15 4.22 5.33 3.94
CA ASN A 15 4.96 4.10 4.19
C ASN A 15 4.21 2.86 3.69
N LEU A 16 2.88 2.79 3.88
CA LEU A 16 2.07 1.72 3.32
C LEU A 16 2.09 1.70 1.79
N ILE A 17 1.98 2.87 1.15
CA ILE A 17 2.09 2.97 -0.31
C ILE A 17 3.45 2.43 -0.77
N ASP A 18 4.53 2.82 -0.10
CA ASP A 18 5.90 2.43 -0.47
C ASP A 18 6.19 0.94 -0.24
N ALA A 19 5.64 0.36 0.83
CA ALA A 19 5.77 -1.07 1.12
C ALA A 19 4.83 -1.95 0.29
N SER A 20 3.74 -1.38 -0.24
CA SER A 20 2.75 -2.12 -1.02
C SER A 20 3.22 -2.39 -2.45
N ALA A 21 2.91 -3.59 -2.92
CA ALA A 21 3.16 -4.01 -4.29
C ALA A 21 1.85 -4.56 -4.88
N TRP A 22 1.26 -3.79 -5.80
CA TRP A 22 -0.01 -4.15 -6.44
C TRP A 22 0.26 -4.71 -7.84
N ALA A 23 -0.55 -5.69 -8.24
CA ALA A 23 -0.49 -6.27 -9.57
C ALA A 23 -0.91 -5.23 -10.61
N THR A 24 -0.04 -4.98 -11.58
CA THR A 24 -0.34 -4.19 -12.77
C THR A 24 -0.95 -5.08 -13.85
N PRO A 25 -1.62 -4.52 -14.88
CA PRO A 25 -2.27 -5.31 -15.93
C PRO A 25 -1.33 -6.25 -16.71
N ASP A 26 -0.04 -5.91 -16.78
CA ASP A 26 1.03 -6.74 -17.37
C ASP A 26 1.58 -7.81 -16.41
N GLY A 27 0.91 -8.04 -15.28
CA GLY A 27 1.28 -9.05 -14.29
C GLY A 27 2.49 -8.69 -13.42
N ARG A 28 3.06 -7.49 -13.59
CA ARG A 28 4.17 -7.02 -12.75
C ARG A 28 3.65 -6.52 -11.41
N LEU A 29 4.57 -6.41 -10.46
CA LEU A 29 4.29 -5.79 -9.17
C LEU A 29 4.96 -4.42 -9.10
N ALA A 30 4.14 -3.40 -8.93
CA ALA A 30 4.59 -2.03 -8.79
C ALA A 30 3.98 -1.37 -7.56
N ARG A 31 4.63 -0.29 -7.12
CA ARG A 31 4.04 0.63 -6.15
C ARG A 31 2.70 1.14 -6.72
N PRO A 32 1.61 1.16 -5.93
CA PRO A 32 0.33 1.63 -6.43
C PRO A 32 0.37 3.13 -6.75
N SER A 33 -0.17 3.50 -7.92
CA SER A 33 -0.43 4.90 -8.25
C SER A 33 -1.71 5.38 -7.57
N LEU A 34 -1.87 6.70 -7.39
CA LEU A 34 -3.11 7.24 -6.81
C LEU A 34 -4.36 6.89 -7.63
N ARG A 35 -4.22 6.77 -8.96
CA ARG A 35 -5.31 6.33 -9.85
C ARG A 35 -5.67 4.87 -9.61
N ALA A 36 -4.66 4.00 -9.45
CA ALA A 36 -4.90 2.60 -9.10
C ALA A 36 -5.60 2.48 -7.74
N MET A 37 -5.21 3.29 -6.75
CA MET A 37 -5.84 3.33 -5.44
C MET A 37 -7.29 3.80 -5.51
N ALA A 38 -7.60 4.89 -6.21
CA ALA A 38 -8.97 5.35 -6.40
C ALA A 38 -9.84 4.28 -7.10
N TYR A 39 -9.29 3.60 -8.11
CA TYR A 39 -9.97 2.48 -8.78
C TYR A 39 -10.23 1.30 -7.83
N ARG A 40 -9.24 0.90 -7.01
CA ARG A 40 -9.40 -0.15 -6.01
C ARG A 40 -10.44 0.22 -4.95
N ALA A 41 -10.47 1.49 -4.51
CA ALA A 41 -11.49 1.99 -3.59
C ALA A 41 -12.89 1.79 -4.18
N GLN A 42 -13.10 2.19 -5.45
CA GLN A 42 -14.37 2.02 -6.15
C GLN A 42 -14.78 0.55 -6.27
N GLN A 43 -13.84 -0.35 -6.60
CA GLN A 43 -14.11 -1.80 -6.63
C GLN A 43 -14.55 -2.36 -5.28
N LEU A 44 -14.08 -1.76 -4.18
CA LEU A 44 -14.46 -2.12 -2.81
C LEU A 44 -15.71 -1.37 -2.32
N GLY A 45 -16.34 -0.54 -3.16
CA GLY A 45 -17.54 0.23 -2.80
C GLY A 45 -17.27 1.52 -2.03
N TYR A 46 -16.03 1.99 -1.98
CA TYR A 46 -15.65 3.24 -1.32
C TYR A 46 -15.53 4.39 -2.33
N ASP A 47 -16.19 5.51 -2.02
CA ASP A 47 -15.98 6.77 -2.74
C ASP A 47 -14.72 7.50 -2.26
N ILE A 48 -13.60 7.26 -2.94
CA ILE A 48 -12.32 7.91 -2.67
C ILE A 48 -11.72 8.42 -3.99
N SER A 49 -11.54 9.75 -4.06
CA SER A 49 -11.03 10.42 -5.25
C SER A 49 -9.50 10.57 -5.24
N VAL A 50 -8.89 10.68 -6.44
CA VAL A 50 -7.46 10.95 -6.59
C VAL A 50 -7.03 12.25 -5.89
N PRO A 51 -7.76 13.38 -5.97
CA PRO A 51 -7.42 14.59 -5.22
C PRO A 51 -7.41 14.38 -3.70
N LEU A 52 -8.35 13.60 -3.17
CA LEU A 52 -8.41 13.29 -1.74
C LEU A 52 -7.20 12.44 -1.30
N LEU A 53 -6.86 11.40 -2.07
CA LEU A 53 -5.67 10.59 -1.82
C LEU A 53 -4.38 11.42 -1.90
N ASN A 54 -4.31 12.39 -2.81
CA ASN A 54 -3.17 13.30 -2.92
C ASN A 54 -3.09 14.24 -1.71
N LYS A 55 -4.23 14.78 -1.25
CA LYS A 55 -4.30 15.62 -0.05
C LYS A 55 -3.71 14.92 1.17
N TRP A 56 -4.02 13.63 1.37
CA TRP A 56 -3.46 12.85 2.48
C TRP A 56 -1.95 12.62 2.39
N ARG A 57 -1.35 12.66 1.18
CA ARG A 57 0.11 12.58 1.00
C ARG A 57 0.82 13.89 1.34
N THR A 58 0.17 15.03 1.11
CA THR A 58 0.83 16.34 1.13
C THR A 58 0.41 17.24 2.29
N ALA A 59 -0.69 16.92 2.98
CA ALA A 59 -1.23 17.73 4.08
C ALA A 59 -1.23 16.94 5.41
N PRO A 60 -0.23 17.14 6.29
CA PRO A 60 -0.09 16.43 7.56
C PRO A 60 -1.27 16.63 8.53
N ALA A 61 -2.02 17.72 8.38
CA ALA A 61 -3.19 18.04 9.20
C ALA A 61 -4.51 17.45 8.68
N ALA A 62 -4.50 16.80 7.51
CA ALA A 62 -5.69 16.20 6.93
C ALA A 62 -5.93 14.80 7.53
N ASN A 63 -6.30 14.76 8.81
CA ASN A 63 -6.69 13.51 9.46
C ASN A 63 -7.98 12.98 8.83
N PRO A 64 -7.97 11.80 8.19
CA PRO A 64 -9.18 11.19 7.66
C PRO A 64 -10.12 10.76 8.78
N GLY A 65 -11.43 10.82 8.51
CA GLY A 65 -12.43 10.20 9.36
C GLY A 65 -12.33 8.67 9.35
N GLY A 66 -12.94 8.01 10.35
CA GLY A 66 -12.88 6.55 10.52
C GLY A 66 -13.31 5.73 9.29
N TYR A 67 -14.31 6.21 8.55
CA TYR A 67 -14.74 5.60 7.28
C TYR A 67 -13.58 5.45 6.29
N TYR A 68 -12.78 6.50 6.11
CA TYR A 68 -11.65 6.49 5.19
C TYR A 68 -10.48 5.65 5.71
N LEU A 69 -10.27 5.60 7.02
CA LEU A 69 -9.27 4.71 7.62
C LEU A 69 -9.59 3.24 7.36
N VAL A 70 -10.87 2.84 7.51
CA VAL A 70 -11.34 1.50 7.17
C VAL A 70 -11.17 1.21 5.68
N ALA A 71 -11.52 2.16 4.82
CA ALA A 71 -11.36 2.02 3.37
C ALA A 71 -9.89 1.85 2.96
N LEU A 72 -8.98 2.67 3.52
CA LEU A 72 -7.54 2.55 3.29
C LEU A 72 -7.03 1.17 3.76
N SER A 73 -7.44 0.72 4.94
CA SER A 73 -7.07 -0.60 5.46
C SER A 73 -7.54 -1.75 4.57
N ALA A 74 -8.78 -1.67 4.06
CA ALA A 74 -9.31 -2.65 3.13
C ALA A 74 -8.53 -2.67 1.81
N MET A 75 -8.17 -1.50 1.27
CA MET A 75 -7.37 -1.41 0.04
C MET A 75 -5.98 -2.03 0.18
N PHE A 76 -5.33 -1.85 1.34
CA PHE A 76 -4.01 -2.39 1.62
C PHE A 76 -4.04 -3.82 2.18
N GLU A 77 -5.23 -4.38 2.43
CA GLU A 77 -5.41 -5.72 3.02
C GLU A 77 -4.65 -5.85 4.36
N VAL A 78 -4.84 -4.85 5.23
CA VAL A 78 -4.22 -4.71 6.55
C VAL A 78 -5.28 -4.46 7.63
N SER A 79 -4.94 -4.74 8.89
CA SER A 79 -5.81 -4.43 10.03
C SER A 79 -6.06 -2.90 10.16
N PRO A 80 -7.29 -2.43 10.45
CA PRO A 80 -7.56 -1.03 10.80
C PRO A 80 -6.78 -0.54 12.03
N MET A 81 -6.30 -1.44 12.88
CA MET A 81 -5.49 -1.08 14.04
C MET A 81 -4.13 -0.48 13.69
N ILE A 82 -3.64 -0.62 12.45
CA ILE A 82 -2.38 -0.01 12.02
C ILE A 82 -2.39 1.52 12.11
N TRP A 83 -3.56 2.15 12.17
CA TRP A 83 -3.67 3.60 12.33
C TRP A 83 -3.57 4.03 13.78
N PHE A 84 -3.76 3.10 14.72
CA PHE A 84 -3.89 3.37 16.15
C PHE A 84 -2.84 2.66 17.02
N ASP A 85 -2.09 1.73 16.46
CA ASP A 85 -1.05 0.99 17.17
C ASP A 85 0.24 0.94 16.36
N GLU A 86 1.37 1.29 17.00
CA GLU A 86 2.70 1.27 16.37
C GLU A 86 3.20 -0.17 16.17
N ALA A 87 2.91 -1.08 17.10
CA ALA A 87 3.34 -2.47 17.00
C ALA A 87 2.64 -3.16 15.81
N THR A 88 1.32 -3.03 15.70
CA THR A 88 0.54 -3.53 14.58
C THR A 88 1.00 -2.92 13.26
N PHE A 89 1.26 -1.60 13.21
CA PHE A 89 1.76 -0.95 12.01
C PHE A 89 3.13 -1.48 11.56
N THR A 90 4.09 -1.58 12.48
CA THR A 90 5.43 -2.11 12.18
C THR A 90 5.36 -3.56 11.67
N ALA A 91 4.50 -4.39 12.26
CA ALA A 91 4.32 -5.78 11.85
C ALA A 91 3.72 -5.88 10.43
N GLU A 92 2.66 -5.12 10.14
CA GLU A 92 2.02 -5.10 8.82
C GLU A 92 2.95 -4.52 7.74
N LEU A 93 3.71 -3.47 8.05
CA LEU A 93 4.67 -2.89 7.13
C LEU A 93 5.76 -3.89 6.72
N ARG A 94 6.26 -4.67 7.70
CA ARG A 94 7.22 -5.75 7.45
C ARG A 94 6.60 -6.84 6.56
N ARG A 95 5.40 -7.31 6.89
CA ARG A 95 4.68 -8.32 6.11
C ARG A 95 4.48 -7.88 4.65
N LEU A 96 4.04 -6.64 4.42
CA LEU A 96 3.87 -6.10 3.06
C LEU A 96 5.19 -6.03 2.29
N THR A 97 6.26 -5.58 2.94
CA THR A 97 7.60 -5.51 2.35
C THR A 97 8.11 -6.90 1.96
N ASP A 98 7.92 -7.90 2.82
CA ASP A 98 8.35 -9.27 2.56
C ASP A 98 7.52 -9.90 1.43
N LEU A 99 6.20 -9.67 1.40
CA LEU A 99 5.33 -10.11 0.32
C LEU A 99 5.74 -9.49 -1.03
N ALA A 100 6.06 -8.20 -1.05
CA ALA A 100 6.55 -7.49 -2.23
C ALA A 100 7.88 -8.08 -2.74
N ARG A 101 8.76 -8.53 -1.84
CA ARG A 101 10.01 -9.23 -2.19
C ARG A 101 9.76 -10.64 -2.71
N GLN A 102 8.92 -11.41 -2.03
CA GLN A 102 8.62 -12.82 -2.37
C GLN A 102 7.90 -12.97 -3.70
N ARG A 103 7.16 -11.95 -4.15
CA ARG A 103 6.48 -11.96 -5.45
C ARG A 103 7.28 -11.32 -6.59
N ARG A 104 8.49 -10.80 -6.33
CA ARG A 104 9.46 -10.36 -7.36
C ARG A 104 10.36 -11.44 -8.02
N PRO A 105 10.43 -12.74 -7.62
CA PRO A 105 11.49 -13.65 -8.07
C PRO A 105 11.20 -14.50 -9.31
N THR A 106 10.41 -14.07 -10.30
CA THR A 106 10.25 -14.82 -11.56
C THR A 106 10.71 -14.10 -12.83
N LEU A 107 11.20 -12.86 -12.75
CA LEU A 107 11.72 -12.12 -13.93
C LEU A 107 13.23 -12.25 -14.17
N ARG A 108 13.96 -13.05 -13.36
CA ARG A 108 15.44 -13.21 -13.49
C ARG A 108 15.94 -14.62 -13.82
N GLN A 109 15.07 -15.61 -14.05
CA GLN A 109 15.48 -16.98 -14.41
C GLN A 109 15.14 -17.39 -15.85
N GLY A 110 15.06 -16.43 -16.78
CA GLY A 110 14.81 -16.68 -18.21
C GLY A 110 15.98 -16.30 -19.14
N SER A 111 17.18 -16.07 -18.62
CA SER A 111 18.36 -15.76 -19.44
C SER A 111 19.53 -16.64 -19.04
N GLN A 112 19.37 -17.95 -19.19
CA GLN A 112 20.52 -18.81 -19.50
C GLN A 112 20.85 -18.59 -20.99
N PRO A 113 22.05 -18.11 -21.35
CA PRO A 113 22.51 -18.25 -22.71
C PRO A 113 22.80 -19.74 -22.94
N THR A 114 21.87 -20.45 -23.58
CA THR A 114 22.21 -21.67 -24.31
C THR A 114 22.96 -21.21 -25.55
N VAL A 115 24.28 -21.09 -25.47
CA VAL A 115 25.12 -21.07 -26.66
C VAL A 115 25.81 -22.42 -26.76
N ALA A 116 25.63 -23.01 -27.94
CA ALA A 116 25.92 -24.37 -28.33
C ALA A 116 27.35 -24.83 -28.04
N ALA A 117 27.47 -26.12 -27.74
CA ALA A 117 28.66 -26.88 -28.04
C ALA A 117 28.75 -27.04 -29.57
N ASP A 118 29.84 -26.56 -30.16
CA ASP A 118 30.57 -27.19 -31.27
C ASP A 118 31.99 -26.58 -31.31
#